data_AF-A0A3L8A1L9-F1
#
_entry.id   AF-A0A3L8A1L9-F1
#
_cell.length_a   1.000
_cell.length_b   1.000
_cell.length_c   1.000
_cell.angle_alpha   90.00
_cell.angle_beta   90.00
_cell.angle_gamma   90.00
#
_symmetry.space_group_name_H-M   'P 1'
#
loop_
_entity.id
_entity.type
_entity.pdbx_description
1 polymer ?
#
loop_
_entity_poly.entity_id
_entity_poly.type
_entity_poly.pdbx_seq_one_letter_code
_entity_poly.pdbx_strand_id
1 'polypeptide(L)'
;MKEITIAGQQIELRNLSKQDQKGLWLELIANFKMMQFDFNGQVMLLLVAKGEMDYTNVQRRKISERIESIKHIPAVFYFDNLLTYERDRLVEQGVYFIVADKFAFVPTLIINRLSTKSEIKELFYPSTQYILFYHLQIESLDGLSLKELEDKVPYKYKTIAKSIKQLEALGLVSLEGSRNKKLVFELSGKELWDKASTNLIDPIKSIEYTSDVFPEGDIGGISALSHYSMLVPEDVPTRVLTAEWVREHKYSIPELHSFEDTQRIEIWKYPPSGTSGYVDKLSLFLTLKDDNDPRVEKEIAIMMNKIKW
;
A
#
# COMPACT_ATOMS: atom_id res chain seq x y z
N MET A 1 -10.24 -14.64 -26.48
CA MET A 1 -10.61 -15.15 -25.15
C MET A 1 -11.07 -16.60 -25.28
N LYS A 2 -10.34 -17.53 -24.67
CA LYS A 2 -10.65 -18.98 -24.61
C LYS A 2 -10.94 -19.46 -23.18
N GLU A 3 -10.52 -18.68 -22.20
CA GLU A 3 -10.62 -18.96 -20.77
C GLU A 3 -10.83 -17.64 -20.01
N ILE A 4 -11.42 -17.72 -18.82
CA ILE A 4 -11.50 -16.64 -17.82
C ILE A 4 -10.89 -17.13 -16.51
N THR A 5 -10.46 -16.21 -15.67
CA THR A 5 -10.04 -16.53 -14.30
C THR A 5 -11.09 -16.05 -13.32
N ILE A 6 -11.69 -16.96 -12.55
CA ILE A 6 -12.58 -16.64 -11.43
C ILE A 6 -12.00 -17.30 -10.18
N ALA A 7 -11.85 -16.56 -9.09
CA ALA A 7 -11.30 -17.07 -7.83
C ALA A 7 -9.90 -17.72 -7.94
N GLY A 8 -9.10 -17.36 -8.95
CA GLY A 8 -7.81 -18.01 -9.24
C GLY A 8 -7.90 -19.34 -9.96
N GLN A 9 -9.10 -19.81 -10.31
CA GLN A 9 -9.33 -20.97 -11.17
C GLN A 9 -9.46 -20.52 -12.63
N GLN A 10 -8.74 -21.18 -13.53
CA GLN A 10 -8.95 -21.03 -14.97
C GLN A 10 -10.18 -21.82 -15.39
N ILE A 11 -11.12 -21.15 -16.03
CA ILE A 11 -12.39 -21.71 -16.48
C ILE A 11 -12.45 -21.59 -18.00
N GLU A 12 -12.67 -22.73 -18.64
CA GLU A 12 -12.81 -22.80 -20.10
C GLU A 12 -14.12 -22.17 -20.57
N LEU A 13 -14.02 -21.42 -21.67
CA LEU A 13 -15.16 -20.78 -22.30
C LEU A 13 -15.63 -21.60 -23.51
N ARG A 14 -16.94 -21.89 -23.55
CA ARG A 14 -17.60 -22.48 -24.70
C ARG A 14 -18.27 -21.39 -25.54
N ASN A 15 -17.96 -21.35 -26.84
CA ASN A 15 -18.71 -20.47 -27.76
C ASN A 15 -20.14 -20.97 -27.94
N LEU A 16 -21.10 -20.05 -28.01
CA LEU A 16 -22.50 -20.36 -28.27
C LEU A 16 -22.71 -20.77 -29.74
N SER A 17 -23.44 -21.86 -29.96
CA SER A 17 -23.93 -22.23 -31.28
C SER A 17 -25.07 -21.29 -31.74
N LYS A 18 -25.45 -21.38 -33.02
CA LYS A 18 -26.62 -20.66 -33.55
C LYS A 18 -27.93 -21.04 -32.83
N GLN A 19 -28.03 -22.28 -32.32
CA GLN A 19 -29.19 -22.72 -31.55
C GLN A 19 -29.19 -22.10 -30.15
N ASP A 20 -28.02 -21.96 -29.53
CA ASP A 20 -27.90 -21.36 -28.19
C ASP A 20 -28.17 -19.86 -28.19
N GLN A 21 -28.08 -19.19 -29.34
CA GLN A 21 -28.43 -17.76 -29.50
C GLN A 21 -29.93 -17.53 -29.78
N LYS A 22 -30.71 -18.60 -30.02
CA LYS A 22 -32.14 -18.49 -30.35
C LYS A 22 -32.91 -17.79 -29.24
N GLY A 23 -33.72 -16.79 -29.59
CA GLY A 23 -34.53 -16.00 -28.64
C GLY A 23 -33.87 -14.72 -28.13
N LEU A 24 -32.57 -14.51 -28.37
CA LEU A 24 -31.91 -13.23 -28.09
C LEU A 24 -32.18 -12.21 -29.21
N TRP A 25 -32.24 -10.92 -28.87
CA TRP A 25 -32.53 -9.86 -29.84
C TRP A 25 -31.28 -9.42 -30.61
N LEU A 26 -31.47 -8.93 -31.83
CA LEU A 26 -30.39 -8.66 -32.79
C LEU A 26 -29.34 -7.66 -32.26
N GLU A 27 -29.77 -6.61 -31.55
CA GLU A 27 -28.88 -5.61 -30.97
C GLU A 27 -27.88 -6.24 -29.97
N LEU A 28 -28.34 -7.16 -29.12
CA LEU A 28 -27.47 -7.86 -28.18
C LEU A 28 -26.39 -8.68 -28.90
N ILE A 29 -26.81 -9.43 -29.93
CA ILE A 29 -25.91 -10.28 -30.74
C ILE A 29 -24.91 -9.42 -31.52
N ALA A 30 -25.33 -8.25 -31.98
CA ALA A 30 -24.46 -7.29 -32.66
C ALA A 30 -23.38 -6.78 -31.69
N ASN A 31 -23.79 -6.38 -30.48
CA ASN A 31 -22.97 -5.63 -29.54
C ASN A 31 -22.07 -6.49 -28.62
N PHE A 32 -22.46 -7.73 -28.34
CA PHE A 32 -21.72 -8.62 -27.44
C PHE A 32 -21.25 -9.89 -28.15
N LYS A 33 -20.01 -10.30 -27.84
CA LYS A 33 -19.55 -11.67 -28.00
C LYS A 33 -19.97 -12.45 -26.76
N MET A 34 -20.76 -13.49 -26.97
CA MET A 34 -21.35 -14.26 -25.88
C MET A 34 -20.72 -15.65 -25.81
N MET A 35 -20.37 -16.09 -24.60
CA MET A 35 -19.74 -17.39 -24.33
C MET A 35 -20.38 -18.00 -23.08
N GLN A 36 -20.33 -19.31 -22.94
CA GLN A 36 -20.79 -20.01 -21.74
C GLN A 36 -19.60 -20.52 -20.93
N PHE A 37 -19.79 -20.57 -19.63
CA PHE A 37 -18.85 -21.19 -18.70
C PHE A 37 -19.62 -21.86 -17.57
N ASP A 38 -19.02 -22.88 -16.98
CA ASP A 38 -19.51 -23.51 -15.75
C ASP A 38 -18.62 -23.07 -14.59
N PHE A 39 -19.23 -22.72 -13.48
CA PHE A 39 -18.51 -22.46 -12.24
C PHE A 39 -19.32 -23.00 -11.06
N ASN A 40 -18.70 -23.87 -10.26
CA ASN A 40 -19.34 -24.56 -9.13
C ASN A 40 -20.65 -25.29 -9.51
N GLY A 41 -20.73 -25.85 -10.72
CA GLY A 41 -21.90 -26.58 -11.21
C GLY A 41 -23.06 -25.67 -11.66
N GLN A 42 -22.81 -24.37 -11.80
CA GLN A 42 -23.76 -23.41 -12.35
C GLN A 42 -23.28 -22.89 -13.70
N VAL A 43 -24.06 -23.17 -14.75
CA VAL A 43 -23.81 -22.67 -16.10
C VAL A 43 -24.25 -21.20 -16.22
N MET A 44 -23.39 -20.36 -16.76
CA MET A 44 -23.59 -18.92 -16.89
C MET A 44 -23.25 -18.41 -18.30
N LEU A 45 -23.82 -17.27 -18.66
CA LEU A 45 -23.61 -16.61 -19.94
C LEU A 45 -22.70 -15.38 -19.78
N LEU A 46 -21.49 -15.46 -20.30
CA LEU A 46 -20.53 -14.35 -20.34
C LEU A 46 -20.81 -13.42 -21.53
N LEU A 47 -20.90 -12.12 -21.27
CA LEU A 47 -21.11 -11.05 -22.24
C LEU A 47 -19.85 -10.19 -22.35
N VAL A 48 -19.13 -10.29 -23.47
CA VAL A 48 -17.94 -9.47 -23.76
C VAL A 48 -18.31 -8.42 -24.81
N ALA A 49 -18.16 -7.14 -24.50
CA ALA A 49 -18.46 -6.08 -25.47
C ALA A 49 -17.51 -6.17 -26.69
N LYS A 50 -18.04 -5.99 -27.91
CA LYS A 50 -17.22 -5.99 -29.13
C LYS A 50 -16.55 -4.63 -29.44
N GLY A 51 -16.84 -3.61 -28.65
CA GLY A 51 -16.29 -2.26 -28.74
C GLY A 51 -16.62 -1.44 -27.49
N GLU A 52 -16.28 -0.16 -27.48
CA GLU A 52 -16.67 0.75 -26.40
C GLU A 52 -18.18 0.93 -26.39
N MET A 53 -18.80 0.63 -25.25
CA MET A 53 -20.25 0.70 -25.09
C MET A 53 -20.62 1.49 -23.86
N ASP A 54 -21.24 2.64 -24.09
CA ASP A 54 -21.71 3.56 -23.05
C ASP A 54 -23.11 3.17 -22.54
N TYR A 55 -23.27 1.91 -22.16
CA TYR A 55 -24.45 1.54 -21.38
C TYR A 55 -24.30 2.12 -19.96
N THR A 56 -25.42 2.48 -19.36
CA THR A 56 -25.54 2.79 -17.93
C THR A 56 -25.74 1.51 -17.12
N ASN A 57 -25.50 1.54 -15.82
CA ASN A 57 -25.71 0.37 -14.94
C ASN A 57 -27.17 -0.11 -14.94
N VAL A 58 -28.13 0.82 -15.06
CA VAL A 58 -29.56 0.50 -15.19
C VAL A 58 -29.86 -0.23 -16.51
N GLN A 59 -29.21 0.17 -17.62
CA GLN A 59 -29.35 -0.53 -18.89
C GLN A 59 -28.76 -1.94 -18.82
N ARG A 60 -27.58 -2.11 -18.20
CA ARG A 60 -26.97 -3.44 -18.02
C ARG A 60 -27.86 -4.37 -17.20
N ARG A 61 -28.51 -3.85 -16.16
CA ARG A 61 -29.51 -4.59 -15.38
C ARG A 61 -30.70 -5.07 -16.21
N LYS A 62 -31.29 -4.17 -17.01
CA LYS A 62 -32.42 -4.56 -17.89
C LYS A 62 -32.00 -5.60 -18.92
N ILE A 63 -30.77 -5.50 -19.42
CA ILE A 63 -30.20 -6.48 -20.35
C ILE A 63 -30.05 -7.84 -19.66
N SER A 64 -29.46 -7.89 -18.47
CA SER A 64 -29.27 -9.15 -17.73
C SER A 64 -30.61 -9.81 -17.39
N GLU A 65 -31.56 -9.06 -16.82
CA GLU A 65 -32.90 -9.56 -16.47
C GLU A 65 -33.63 -10.16 -17.70
N ARG A 66 -33.53 -9.49 -18.86
CA ARG A 66 -34.14 -9.97 -20.10
C ARG A 66 -33.46 -11.24 -20.63
N ILE A 67 -32.14 -11.33 -20.53
CA ILE A 67 -31.42 -12.56 -20.94
C ILE A 67 -31.79 -13.72 -20.02
N GLU A 68 -31.78 -13.47 -18.70
CA GLU A 68 -32.04 -14.48 -17.67
C GLU A 68 -33.47 -15.04 -17.79
N SER A 69 -34.46 -14.19 -18.09
CA SER A 69 -35.83 -14.65 -18.34
C SER A 69 -35.99 -15.52 -19.60
N ILE A 70 -35.13 -15.35 -20.62
CA ILE A 70 -35.18 -16.11 -21.88
C ILE A 70 -34.37 -17.40 -21.78
N LYS A 71 -33.20 -17.33 -21.11
CA LYS A 71 -32.21 -18.41 -21.10
C LYS A 71 -32.20 -19.22 -19.81
N HIS A 72 -32.87 -18.74 -18.77
CA HIS A 72 -32.91 -19.37 -17.45
C HIS A 72 -31.52 -19.63 -16.86
N ILE A 73 -30.51 -18.89 -17.32
CA ILE A 73 -29.15 -18.89 -16.79
C ILE A 73 -28.69 -17.44 -16.56
N PRO A 74 -27.85 -17.20 -15.54
CA PRO A 74 -27.35 -15.87 -15.20
C PRO A 74 -26.55 -15.22 -16.32
N ALA A 75 -26.72 -13.90 -16.49
CA ALA A 75 -25.97 -13.11 -17.46
C ALA A 75 -24.86 -12.31 -16.75
N VAL A 76 -23.61 -12.52 -17.18
CA VAL A 76 -22.40 -11.97 -16.53
C VAL A 76 -21.65 -11.09 -17.51
N PHE A 77 -21.44 -9.82 -17.19
CA PHE A 77 -20.68 -8.90 -18.03
C PHE A 77 -19.18 -9.01 -17.80
N TYR A 78 -18.38 -9.03 -18.87
CA TYR A 78 -16.92 -8.98 -18.78
C TYR A 78 -16.39 -7.57 -19.04
N PHE A 79 -15.46 -7.14 -18.20
CA PHE A 79 -14.72 -5.88 -18.32
C PHE A 79 -13.21 -6.15 -18.20
N ASP A 80 -12.39 -5.45 -18.99
CA ASP A 80 -10.93 -5.50 -18.80
C ASP A 80 -10.49 -4.64 -17.60
N ASN A 81 -11.19 -3.53 -17.37
CA ASN A 81 -11.00 -2.66 -16.22
C ASN A 81 -12.33 -1.99 -15.85
N LEU A 82 -12.55 -1.73 -14.56
CA LEU A 82 -13.75 -1.09 -14.06
C LEU A 82 -13.43 -0.30 -12.79
N LEU A 83 -13.88 0.95 -12.69
CA LEU A 83 -13.59 1.80 -11.53
C LEU A 83 -14.37 1.32 -10.30
N THR A 84 -13.85 1.58 -9.08
CA THR A 84 -14.46 1.10 -7.83
C THR A 84 -15.91 1.54 -7.66
N TYR A 85 -16.23 2.81 -7.92
CA TYR A 85 -17.62 3.29 -7.80
C TYR A 85 -18.58 2.66 -8.83
N GLU A 86 -18.08 2.22 -9.98
CA GLU A 86 -18.89 1.57 -11.01
C GLU A 86 -19.20 0.12 -10.62
N ARG A 87 -18.21 -0.56 -10.04
CA ARG A 87 -18.36 -1.90 -9.45
C ARG A 87 -19.42 -1.90 -8.35
N ASP A 88 -19.29 -0.99 -7.39
CA ASP A 88 -20.23 -0.90 -6.26
C ASP A 88 -21.66 -0.68 -6.74
N ARG A 89 -21.84 0.21 -7.73
CA ARG A 89 -23.16 0.42 -8.35
C ARG A 89 -23.68 -0.80 -9.12
N LEU A 90 -22.83 -1.60 -9.77
CA LEU A 90 -23.29 -2.83 -10.43
C LEU A 90 -23.73 -3.87 -9.39
N VAL A 91 -23.01 -3.99 -8.27
CA VAL A 91 -23.39 -4.86 -7.15
C VAL A 91 -24.72 -4.41 -6.55
N GLU A 92 -24.90 -3.12 -6.27
CA GLU A 92 -26.17 -2.55 -5.77
C GLU A 92 -27.35 -2.82 -6.72
N GLN A 93 -27.09 -2.85 -8.03
CA GLN A 93 -28.11 -3.13 -9.05
C GLN A 93 -28.31 -4.62 -9.32
N GLY A 94 -27.57 -5.52 -8.63
CA GLY A 94 -27.66 -6.96 -8.82
C GLY A 94 -27.18 -7.44 -10.19
N VAL A 95 -26.30 -6.69 -10.85
CA VAL A 95 -25.76 -7.04 -12.17
C VAL A 95 -24.48 -7.85 -12.00
N TYR A 96 -24.44 -9.08 -12.48
CA TYR A 96 -23.25 -9.92 -12.40
C TYR A 96 -22.17 -9.47 -13.38
N PHE A 97 -20.91 -9.51 -12.93
CA PHE A 97 -19.77 -9.12 -13.76
C PHE A 97 -18.45 -9.78 -13.36
N ILE A 98 -17.50 -9.79 -14.29
CA ILE A 98 -16.11 -10.21 -14.11
C ILE A 98 -15.21 -9.09 -14.65
N VAL A 99 -14.20 -8.71 -13.88
CA VAL A 99 -13.17 -7.74 -14.25
C VAL A 99 -11.84 -8.45 -14.38
N ALA A 100 -11.44 -8.78 -15.61
CA ALA A 100 -10.22 -9.52 -15.93
C ALA A 100 -10.01 -10.72 -14.98
N ASP A 101 -8.86 -10.78 -14.31
CA ASP A 101 -8.52 -11.73 -13.25
C ASP A 101 -8.68 -11.15 -11.83
N LYS A 102 -9.20 -9.92 -11.73
CA LYS A 102 -9.18 -9.11 -10.50
C LYS A 102 -10.44 -9.24 -9.67
N PHE A 103 -11.62 -9.27 -10.26
CA PHE A 103 -12.86 -9.23 -9.48
C PHE A 103 -13.97 -10.00 -10.18
N ALA A 104 -14.81 -10.72 -9.43
CA ALA A 104 -15.98 -11.39 -9.97
C ALA A 104 -17.15 -11.30 -8.99
N PHE A 105 -18.27 -10.77 -9.46
CA PHE A 105 -19.55 -10.84 -8.80
C PHE A 105 -20.46 -11.72 -9.66
N VAL A 106 -20.65 -12.97 -9.24
CA VAL A 106 -21.45 -13.99 -9.93
C VAL A 106 -22.41 -14.64 -8.91
N PRO A 107 -23.52 -15.27 -9.35
CA PRO A 107 -24.44 -15.93 -8.43
C PRO A 107 -23.72 -16.94 -7.53
N THR A 108 -24.18 -17.07 -6.28
CA THR A 108 -23.64 -17.92 -5.20
C THR A 108 -22.24 -17.55 -4.68
N LEU A 109 -21.54 -16.57 -5.26
CA LEU A 109 -20.22 -16.12 -4.80
C LEU A 109 -20.05 -14.59 -4.92
N ILE A 110 -19.96 -13.90 -3.78
CA ILE A 110 -19.40 -12.54 -3.72
C ILE A 110 -17.89 -12.70 -3.52
N ILE A 111 -17.13 -12.77 -4.62
CA ILE A 111 -15.66 -12.76 -4.54
C ILE A 111 -15.19 -11.36 -4.85
N ASN A 112 -15.08 -10.56 -3.80
CA ASN A 112 -14.13 -9.49 -3.80
C ASN A 112 -12.75 -10.14 -3.65
N ARG A 113 -12.04 -10.39 -4.76
CA ARG A 113 -10.58 -10.24 -4.71
C ARG A 113 -10.38 -8.73 -4.48
N LEU A 114 -10.64 -8.26 -3.25
CA LEU A 114 -9.67 -7.38 -2.62
C LEU A 114 -8.40 -8.14 -2.91
N SER A 115 -7.55 -7.51 -3.73
CA SER A 115 -6.19 -7.91 -4.08
C SER A 115 -5.84 -9.15 -3.31
N THR A 116 -5.56 -10.27 -4.00
CA THR A 116 -4.88 -11.43 -3.42
C THR A 116 -4.46 -11.16 -2.00
N LYS A 117 -4.86 -11.98 -1.04
CA LYS A 117 -3.96 -12.22 0.08
C LYS A 117 -2.61 -12.71 -0.50
N SER A 118 -1.83 -11.86 -1.18
CA SER A 118 -0.54 -11.54 -0.67
C SER A 118 -0.78 -11.25 0.79
N GLU A 119 0.02 -11.83 1.63
CA GLU A 119 0.54 -11.05 2.74
C GLU A 119 1.15 -9.75 2.20
N ILE A 120 0.34 -8.81 1.70
CA ILE A 120 0.68 -7.40 1.74
C ILE A 120 0.28 -7.07 3.17
N LYS A 121 1.25 -7.27 4.05
CA LYS A 121 1.45 -6.33 5.14
C LYS A 121 1.38 -4.96 4.45
N GLU A 122 0.28 -4.22 4.60
CA GLU A 122 0.23 -2.86 4.05
C GLU A 122 1.40 -2.12 4.68
N LEU A 123 2.43 -1.91 3.87
CA LEU A 123 3.61 -1.19 4.29
C LEU A 123 3.17 0.20 4.73
N PHE A 124 3.80 0.70 5.78
CA PHE A 124 3.46 2.01 6.29
C PHE A 124 3.69 3.09 5.24
N TYR A 125 2.81 4.08 5.24
CA TYR A 125 3.18 5.36 4.65
C TYR A 125 4.39 5.92 5.41
N PRO A 126 5.29 6.68 4.76
CA PRO A 126 6.40 7.35 5.44
C PRO A 126 5.95 8.15 6.68
N SER A 127 4.81 8.84 6.58
CA SER A 127 4.23 9.57 7.71
C SER A 127 3.72 8.68 8.84
N THR A 128 3.24 7.48 8.52
CA THR A 128 2.76 6.51 9.52
C THR A 128 3.91 5.92 10.31
N GLN A 129 5.00 5.55 9.62
CA GLN A 129 6.22 5.09 10.27
C GLN A 129 6.82 6.17 11.16
N TYR A 130 6.94 7.41 10.67
CA TYR A 130 7.42 8.54 11.46
C TYR A 130 6.60 8.73 12.74
N ILE A 131 5.26 8.75 12.64
CA ILE A 131 4.38 8.93 13.81
C ILE A 131 4.59 7.80 14.84
N LEU A 132 4.70 6.55 14.37
CA LEU A 132 4.95 5.42 15.25
C LEU A 132 6.32 5.53 15.94
N PHE A 133 7.37 5.90 15.21
CA PHE A 133 8.73 6.03 15.77
C PHE A 133 8.83 7.20 16.74
N TYR A 134 8.15 8.30 16.45
CA TYR A 134 7.99 9.42 17.37
C TYR A 134 7.39 8.95 18.70
N HIS A 135 6.28 8.19 18.65
CA HIS A 135 5.65 7.62 19.84
C HIS A 135 6.61 6.72 20.64
N LEU A 136 7.38 5.87 19.94
CA LEU A 136 8.26 4.88 20.56
C LEU A 136 9.57 5.46 21.12
N GLN A 137 10.04 6.61 20.62
CA GLN A 137 11.40 7.09 20.91
C GLN A 137 11.49 8.50 21.50
N ILE A 138 10.48 9.34 21.28
CA ILE A 138 10.54 10.77 21.62
C ILE A 138 9.56 11.07 22.73
N GLU A 139 8.27 10.88 22.47
CA GLU A 139 7.21 11.18 23.42
C GLU A 139 5.98 10.33 23.11
N SER A 140 5.36 9.77 24.15
CA SER A 140 4.12 9.04 23.98
C SER A 140 3.02 9.93 23.42
N LEU A 141 2.47 9.49 22.28
CA LEU A 141 1.30 10.09 21.63
C LEU A 141 -0.04 9.57 22.20
N ASP A 142 0.00 8.70 23.21
CA ASP A 142 -1.19 8.14 23.84
C ASP A 142 -2.01 9.22 24.57
N GLY A 143 -3.34 9.15 24.44
CA GLY A 143 -4.27 10.10 25.04
C GLY A 143 -4.39 11.46 24.33
N LEU A 144 -3.64 11.69 23.24
CA LEU A 144 -3.73 12.89 22.41
C LEU A 144 -4.84 12.77 21.36
N SER A 145 -5.38 13.90 20.92
CA SER A 145 -6.28 13.99 19.76
C SER A 145 -5.50 14.21 18.46
N LEU A 146 -6.13 13.91 17.33
CA LEU A 146 -5.55 14.15 15.98
C LEU A 146 -5.11 15.61 15.77
N LYS A 147 -5.74 16.55 16.46
CA LYS A 147 -5.39 17.97 16.38
C LYS A 147 -4.14 18.28 17.21
N GLU A 148 -4.03 17.73 18.41
CA GLU A 148 -2.83 17.91 19.27
C GLU A 148 -1.59 17.26 18.64
N LEU A 149 -1.76 16.22 17.81
CA LEU A 149 -0.68 15.64 17.01
C LEU A 149 -0.06 16.62 16.01
N GLU A 150 -0.80 17.59 15.46
CA GLU A 150 -0.25 18.59 14.52
C GLU A 150 0.86 19.44 15.16
N ASP A 151 0.83 19.60 16.48
CA ASP A 151 1.84 20.37 17.22
C ASP A 151 3.08 19.52 17.58
N LYS A 152 3.01 18.19 17.38
CA LYS A 152 4.07 17.23 17.76
C LYS A 152 4.86 16.69 16.57
N VAL A 153 4.19 16.50 15.43
CA VAL A 153 4.80 15.89 14.23
C VAL A 153 4.79 16.88 13.06
N PRO A 154 5.71 16.76 12.07
CA PRO A 154 5.85 17.72 10.98
C PRO A 154 4.77 17.55 9.89
N TYR A 155 3.59 17.01 10.24
CA TYR A 155 2.53 16.68 9.30
C TYR A 155 1.24 17.44 9.61
N LYS A 156 0.50 17.79 8.55
CA LYS A 156 -0.82 18.39 8.67
C LYS A 156 -1.88 17.34 9.01
N TYR A 157 -3.00 17.79 9.56
CA TYR A 157 -4.12 16.99 10.05
C TYR A 157 -4.55 15.91 9.07
N LYS A 158 -4.66 16.25 7.77
CA LYS A 158 -5.06 15.29 6.73
C LYS A 158 -4.11 14.09 6.62
N THR A 159 -2.80 14.33 6.73
CA THR A 159 -1.76 13.30 6.68
C THR A 159 -1.72 12.50 7.98
N ILE A 160 -1.90 13.17 9.12
CA ILE A 160 -2.01 12.53 10.43
C ILE A 160 -3.23 11.60 10.46
N ALA A 161 -4.42 12.11 10.13
CA ALA A 161 -5.66 11.33 10.11
C ALA A 161 -5.56 10.09 9.20
N LYS A 162 -4.91 10.23 8.02
CA LYS A 162 -4.63 9.09 7.14
C LYS A 162 -3.71 8.06 7.80
N SER A 163 -2.67 8.52 8.49
CA SER A 163 -1.70 7.66 9.17
C SER A 163 -2.30 6.94 10.37
N ILE A 164 -3.07 7.64 11.20
CA ILE A 164 -3.77 7.04 12.34
C ILE A 164 -4.82 6.02 11.87
N LYS A 165 -5.52 6.30 10.77
CA LYS A 165 -6.43 5.31 10.16
C LYS A 165 -5.69 4.04 9.70
N GLN A 166 -4.45 4.16 9.21
CA GLN A 166 -3.63 2.99 8.87
C GLN A 166 -3.21 2.21 10.12
N LEU A 167 -2.81 2.90 11.20
CA LEU A 167 -2.50 2.25 12.49
C LEU A 167 -3.73 1.56 13.10
N GLU A 168 -4.91 2.17 12.99
CA GLU A 168 -6.19 1.62 13.45
C GLU A 168 -6.60 0.37 12.66
N ALA A 169 -6.44 0.39 11.33
CA ALA A 169 -6.70 -0.77 10.48
C ALA A 169 -5.80 -1.98 10.82
N LEU A 170 -4.62 -1.75 11.36
CA LEU A 170 -3.68 -2.77 11.83
C LEU A 170 -3.85 -3.13 13.32
N GLY A 171 -4.83 -2.51 13.99
CA GLY A 171 -5.09 -2.72 15.43
C GLY A 171 -3.91 -2.32 16.32
N LEU A 172 -3.16 -1.29 15.92
CA LEU A 172 -2.07 -0.72 16.72
C LEU A 172 -2.57 0.44 17.59
N VAL A 173 -3.57 1.16 17.11
CA VAL A 173 -4.17 2.33 17.77
C VAL A 173 -5.69 2.24 17.65
N SER A 174 -6.42 2.65 18.68
CA SER A 174 -7.85 2.93 18.62
C SER A 174 -8.13 4.40 18.94
N LEU A 175 -9.28 4.90 18.50
CA LEU A 175 -9.73 6.26 18.77
C LEU A 175 -10.94 6.25 19.71
N GLU A 176 -10.71 6.57 20.99
CA GLU A 176 -11.74 6.56 22.03
C GLU A 176 -12.33 7.94 22.33
N GLY A 177 -13.62 7.98 22.65
CA GLY A 177 -14.35 9.20 23.01
C GLY A 177 -15.34 9.69 21.95
N SER A 178 -16.22 10.61 22.35
CA SER A 178 -17.36 11.06 21.52
C SER A 178 -17.05 12.32 20.70
N ARG A 179 -16.65 13.42 21.37
CA ARG A 179 -16.44 14.73 20.75
C ARG A 179 -14.99 15.07 20.45
N ASN A 180 -14.07 14.60 21.29
CA ASN A 180 -12.63 14.76 21.08
C ASN A 180 -11.97 13.39 21.21
N LYS A 181 -11.95 12.66 20.09
CA LYS A 181 -11.40 11.31 20.05
C LYS A 181 -9.91 11.35 20.39
N LYS A 182 -9.50 10.52 21.34
CA LYS A 182 -8.13 10.37 21.80
C LYS A 182 -7.55 9.07 21.29
N LEU A 183 -6.27 9.10 20.93
CA LEU A 183 -5.52 7.91 20.57
C LEU A 183 -5.34 7.05 21.81
N VAL A 184 -5.56 5.76 21.66
CA VAL A 184 -5.22 4.73 22.64
C VAL A 184 -4.38 3.68 21.92
N PHE A 185 -3.13 3.52 22.33
CA PHE A 185 -2.26 2.47 21.80
C PHE A 185 -2.57 1.15 22.51
N GLU A 186 -2.87 0.12 21.72
CA GLU A 186 -3.28 -1.20 22.25
C GLU A 186 -2.11 -1.97 22.87
N LEU A 187 -0.88 -1.62 22.47
CA LEU A 187 0.38 -2.18 22.95
C LEU A 187 1.35 -1.05 23.25
N SER A 188 2.37 -1.33 24.06
CA SER A 188 3.41 -0.37 24.39
C SER A 188 4.81 -0.92 24.12
N GLY A 189 5.75 0.01 23.93
CA GLY A 189 7.17 -0.30 23.88
C GLY A 189 7.53 -1.38 22.85
N LYS A 190 8.25 -2.40 23.31
CA LYS A 190 8.76 -3.47 22.45
C LYS A 190 7.66 -4.32 21.83
N GLU A 191 6.54 -4.54 22.53
CA GLU A 191 5.42 -5.33 21.98
C GLU A 191 4.77 -4.61 20.80
N LEU A 192 4.61 -3.28 20.91
CA LEU A 192 4.12 -2.44 19.82
C LEU A 192 5.07 -2.47 18.61
N TRP A 193 6.37 -2.36 18.87
CA TRP A 193 7.41 -2.49 17.84
C TRP A 193 7.35 -3.86 17.14
N ASP A 194 7.34 -4.95 17.90
CA ASP A 194 7.34 -6.30 17.36
C ASP A 194 6.09 -6.55 16.50
N LYS A 195 4.91 -6.06 16.93
CA LYS A 195 3.67 -6.13 16.15
C LYS A 195 3.72 -5.28 14.88
N ALA A 196 4.33 -4.09 14.92
CA ALA A 196 4.43 -3.20 13.78
C ALA A 196 5.56 -3.58 12.80
N SER A 197 6.55 -4.38 13.24
CA SER A 197 7.79 -4.71 12.53
C SER A 197 7.55 -5.20 11.09
N THR A 198 6.45 -5.91 10.88
CA THR A 198 6.08 -6.47 9.58
C THR A 198 5.63 -5.44 8.56
N ASN A 199 5.20 -4.26 8.99
CA ASN A 199 4.66 -3.20 8.14
C ASN A 199 5.68 -2.09 7.89
N LEU A 200 6.85 -2.15 8.52
CA LEU A 200 7.90 -1.14 8.40
C LEU A 200 8.47 -1.07 6.98
N ILE A 201 8.77 0.14 6.54
CA ILE A 201 9.42 0.44 5.27
C ILE A 201 10.87 0.82 5.47
N ASP A 202 11.71 0.52 4.49
CA ASP A 202 13.05 1.10 4.41
C ASP A 202 12.94 2.64 4.36
N PRO A 203 13.60 3.38 5.28
CA PRO A 203 13.65 4.84 5.26
C PRO A 203 14.25 5.40 3.97
N ILE A 204 15.21 4.70 3.36
CA ILE A 204 15.97 5.14 2.19
C ILE A 204 15.07 5.08 0.94
N LYS A 205 15.05 6.18 0.21
CA LYS A 205 14.44 6.33 -1.12
C LYS A 205 15.48 6.13 -2.22
N SER A 206 16.62 6.80 -2.10
CA SER A 206 17.77 6.66 -2.99
C SER A 206 19.06 6.86 -2.19
N ILE A 207 20.14 6.25 -2.69
CA ILE A 207 21.50 6.51 -2.25
C ILE A 207 22.18 7.22 -3.40
N GLU A 208 22.77 8.36 -3.10
CA GLU A 208 23.47 9.24 -4.03
C GLU A 208 24.84 9.57 -3.42
N TYR A 209 25.75 10.09 -4.23
CA TYR A 209 27.11 10.42 -3.80
C TYR A 209 27.52 11.79 -4.32
N THR A 210 28.47 12.40 -3.63
CA THR A 210 29.08 13.68 -3.99
C THR A 210 30.59 13.60 -3.81
N SER A 211 31.32 14.25 -4.71
CA SER A 211 32.79 14.37 -4.65
C SER A 211 33.24 15.34 -3.55
N ASP A 212 32.39 16.32 -3.22
CA ASP A 212 32.65 17.34 -2.21
C ASP A 212 32.02 16.96 -0.87
N VAL A 213 32.76 17.16 0.22
CA VAL A 213 32.23 16.95 1.59
C VAL A 213 31.16 17.99 1.88
N PHE A 214 29.93 17.50 2.02
CA PHE A 214 28.73 18.26 2.30
C PHE A 214 28.33 18.14 3.77
N PRO A 215 28.18 19.26 4.51
CA PRO A 215 27.91 19.22 5.94
C PRO A 215 26.41 19.17 6.28
N GLU A 216 25.52 19.45 5.33
CA GLU A 216 24.07 19.53 5.59
C GLU A 216 23.44 18.16 5.77
N GLY A 217 22.37 18.12 6.55
CA GLY A 217 21.64 16.90 6.88
C GLY A 217 22.17 16.17 8.10
N ASP A 218 21.34 15.28 8.62
CA ASP A 218 21.70 14.44 9.77
C ASP A 218 22.74 13.40 9.39
N ILE A 219 23.51 12.94 10.36
CA ILE A 219 24.47 11.85 10.18
C ILE A 219 23.69 10.52 10.21
N GLY A 220 23.90 9.71 9.17
CA GLY A 220 23.30 8.39 8.97
C GLY A 220 24.34 7.27 8.90
N GLY A 221 23.88 6.08 8.49
CA GLY A 221 24.73 4.93 8.21
C GLY A 221 25.64 4.50 9.37
N ILE A 222 26.86 4.07 9.03
CA ILE A 222 27.86 3.56 9.97
C ILE A 222 28.31 4.63 10.97
N SER A 223 28.43 5.88 10.54
CA SER A 223 28.77 7.00 11.43
C SER A 223 27.68 7.29 12.47
N ALA A 224 26.39 7.12 12.12
CA ALA A 224 25.32 7.19 13.11
C ALA A 224 25.32 5.98 14.06
N LEU A 225 25.59 4.78 13.55
CA LEU A 225 25.70 3.58 14.39
C LEU A 225 26.86 3.73 15.39
N SER A 226 27.98 4.30 14.95
CA SER A 226 29.15 4.60 15.79
C SER A 226 28.81 5.55 16.93
N HIS A 227 27.92 6.54 16.70
CA HIS A 227 27.43 7.42 17.77
C HIS A 227 26.62 6.68 18.85
N TYR A 228 25.86 5.64 18.48
CA TYR A 228 25.04 4.86 19.41
C TYR A 228 25.73 3.62 20.00
N SER A 229 26.93 3.32 19.53
CA SER A 229 27.65 2.07 19.79
C SER A 229 29.14 2.34 20.05
N MET A 230 29.97 1.30 19.98
CA MET A 230 31.43 1.43 20.09
C MET A 230 32.14 1.23 18.74
N LEU A 231 31.38 1.29 17.64
CA LEU A 231 31.92 1.15 16.29
C LEU A 231 32.77 2.36 15.91
N VAL A 232 33.78 2.14 15.08
CA VAL A 232 34.65 3.21 14.59
C VAL A 232 33.92 3.95 13.46
N PRO A 233 33.76 5.28 13.53
CA PRO A 233 33.07 6.04 12.51
C PRO A 233 33.84 6.05 11.19
N GLU A 234 33.13 6.35 10.10
CA GLU A 234 33.75 6.61 8.81
C GLU A 234 34.47 7.97 8.83
N ASP A 235 35.57 8.09 8.07
CA ASP A 235 36.31 9.36 7.95
C ASP A 235 35.43 10.48 7.39
N VAL A 236 34.56 10.13 6.43
CA VAL A 236 33.55 11.02 5.86
C VAL A 236 32.18 10.44 6.21
N PRO A 237 31.37 11.11 7.04
CA PRO A 237 30.09 10.57 7.48
C PRO A 237 29.06 10.59 6.36
N THR A 238 28.29 9.50 6.28
CA THR A 238 27.05 9.44 5.50
C THR A 238 26.08 10.54 5.98
N ARG A 239 25.54 11.32 5.04
CA ARG A 239 24.53 12.35 5.33
C ARG A 239 23.15 11.91 4.90
N VAL A 240 22.14 12.38 5.63
CA VAL A 240 20.73 12.07 5.41
C VAL A 240 19.97 13.33 5.10
N LEU A 241 19.33 13.34 3.93
CA LEU A 241 18.50 14.44 3.44
C LEU A 241 17.10 13.92 3.10
N THR A 242 16.11 14.81 3.05
CA THR A 242 14.78 14.43 2.55
C THR A 242 14.63 14.75 1.07
N ALA A 243 13.80 13.97 0.37
CA ALA A 243 13.47 14.26 -1.03
C ALA A 243 12.81 15.64 -1.23
N GLU A 244 12.20 16.20 -0.19
CA GLU A 244 11.69 17.58 -0.18
C GLU A 244 12.82 18.59 -0.12
N TRP A 245 13.74 18.42 0.83
CA TRP A 245 14.88 19.31 1.00
C TRP A 245 15.75 19.38 -0.26
N VAL A 246 16.06 18.23 -0.87
CA VAL A 246 16.84 18.18 -2.13
C VAL A 246 16.15 18.92 -3.27
N ARG A 247 14.82 18.79 -3.37
CA ARG A 247 14.03 19.48 -4.41
C ARG A 247 14.05 20.99 -4.21
N GLU A 248 13.98 21.47 -2.98
CA GLU A 248 14.00 22.89 -2.62
C GLU A 248 15.39 23.51 -2.81
N HIS A 249 16.46 22.75 -2.59
CA HIS A 249 17.85 23.23 -2.63
C HIS A 249 18.60 22.77 -3.87
N LYS A 250 17.91 22.32 -4.93
CA LYS A 250 18.50 21.72 -6.13
C LYS A 250 19.66 22.51 -6.76
N TYR A 251 19.67 23.83 -6.63
CA TYR A 251 20.70 24.71 -7.20
C TYR A 251 21.81 25.13 -6.22
N SER A 252 21.69 24.75 -4.95
CA SER A 252 22.59 25.16 -3.86
C SER A 252 23.31 23.99 -3.20
N ILE A 253 23.16 22.78 -3.75
CA ILE A 253 23.78 21.55 -3.26
C ILE A 253 24.83 21.05 -4.27
N PRO A 254 25.84 20.29 -3.81
CA PRO A 254 26.78 19.63 -4.69
C PRO A 254 26.11 18.72 -5.72
N GLU A 255 26.82 18.41 -6.80
CA GLU A 255 26.33 17.49 -7.81
C GLU A 255 26.20 16.08 -7.24
N LEU A 256 24.97 15.58 -7.21
CA LEU A 256 24.66 14.24 -6.74
C LEU A 256 24.66 13.25 -7.91
N HIS A 257 25.36 12.14 -7.75
CA HIS A 257 25.48 11.10 -8.76
C HIS A 257 25.23 9.70 -8.17
N SER A 258 25.02 8.72 -9.06
CA SER A 258 24.58 7.36 -8.69
C SER A 258 25.71 6.35 -8.49
N PHE A 259 26.96 6.74 -8.74
CA PHE A 259 28.15 5.91 -8.52
C PHE A 259 28.82 6.28 -7.20
N GLU A 260 29.56 5.35 -6.59
CA GLU A 260 30.23 5.57 -5.32
C GLU A 260 31.34 6.62 -5.44
N ASP A 261 31.41 7.54 -4.47
CA ASP A 261 32.38 8.64 -4.41
C ASP A 261 32.60 9.11 -2.95
N THR A 262 33.37 10.19 -2.74
CA THR A 262 33.86 10.71 -1.47
C THR A 262 32.85 10.65 -0.32
N GLN A 263 31.61 11.09 -0.54
CA GLN A 263 30.59 11.09 0.49
C GLN A 263 29.30 10.46 0.01
N ARG A 264 28.80 9.50 0.81
CA ARG A 264 27.48 8.90 0.66
C ARG A 264 26.39 9.81 1.21
N ILE A 265 25.35 10.01 0.42
CA ILE A 265 24.14 10.77 0.75
C ILE A 265 22.93 9.84 0.66
N GLU A 266 22.21 9.66 1.75
CA GLU A 266 20.95 8.93 1.78
C GLU A 266 19.77 9.91 1.67
N ILE A 267 18.94 9.72 0.65
CA ILE A 267 17.70 10.47 0.50
C ILE A 267 16.57 9.68 1.15
N TRP A 268 16.03 10.16 2.26
CA TRP A 268 14.99 9.49 3.02
C TRP A 268 13.57 9.87 2.57
N LYS A 269 12.65 8.93 2.79
CA LYS A 269 11.20 9.06 2.49
C LYS A 269 10.46 9.95 3.50
N TYR A 270 11.02 10.15 4.68
CA TYR A 270 10.50 10.99 5.76
C TYR A 270 11.67 11.67 6.49
N PRO A 271 11.44 12.82 7.17
CA PRO A 271 12.50 13.48 7.93
C PRO A 271 12.99 12.61 9.09
N PRO A 272 14.29 12.55 9.38
CA PRO A 272 14.77 11.88 10.57
C PRO A 272 14.16 12.50 11.83
N SER A 273 13.96 11.68 12.86
CA SER A 273 13.43 12.14 14.16
C SER A 273 14.47 12.04 15.28
N GLY A 274 15.76 11.96 14.93
CA GLY A 274 16.83 11.79 15.90
C GLY A 274 17.22 13.10 16.60
N THR A 275 18.18 13.00 17.51
CA THR A 275 18.65 14.12 18.33
C THR A 275 20.08 14.48 17.97
N SER A 276 20.44 15.76 18.16
CA SER A 276 21.84 16.23 18.09
C SER A 276 22.53 16.02 16.72
N GLY A 277 21.77 16.02 15.63
CA GLY A 277 22.30 15.91 14.26
C GLY A 277 22.55 14.48 13.78
N TYR A 278 21.98 13.48 14.46
CA TYR A 278 22.02 12.07 14.07
C TYR A 278 20.60 11.56 13.83
N VAL A 279 20.45 10.60 12.92
CA VAL A 279 19.16 9.95 12.67
C VAL A 279 18.71 9.08 13.85
N ASP A 280 17.40 8.86 13.98
CA ASP A 280 16.87 8.06 15.09
C ASP A 280 17.24 6.57 15.00
N LYS A 281 17.30 5.90 16.16
CA LYS A 281 17.76 4.51 16.28
C LYS A 281 16.89 3.50 15.52
N LEU A 282 15.56 3.68 15.45
CA LEU A 282 14.68 2.70 14.80
C LEU A 282 14.75 2.83 13.27
N SER A 283 14.80 4.05 12.74
CA SER A 283 15.07 4.29 11.32
C SER A 283 16.46 3.77 10.95
N LEU A 284 17.49 4.05 11.76
CA LEU A 284 18.83 3.54 11.53
C LEU A 284 18.89 2.00 11.55
N PHE A 285 18.18 1.36 12.48
CA PHE A 285 18.05 -0.09 12.48
C PHE A 285 17.51 -0.59 11.13
N LEU A 286 16.48 0.06 10.58
CA LEU A 286 15.90 -0.36 9.30
C LEU A 286 16.82 -0.16 8.11
N THR A 287 17.74 0.81 8.14
CA THR A 287 18.70 1.01 7.04
C THR A 287 19.87 0.02 7.08
N LEU A 288 20.17 -0.57 8.24
CA LEU A 288 21.34 -1.45 8.43
C LEU A 288 20.98 -2.91 8.79
N LYS A 289 19.69 -3.25 9.01
CA LYS A 289 19.26 -4.59 9.46
C LYS A 289 19.66 -5.74 8.51
N ASP A 290 19.90 -5.43 7.24
CA ASP A 290 20.25 -6.40 6.19
C ASP A 290 21.75 -6.30 5.80
N ASP A 291 22.57 -5.62 6.62
CA ASP A 291 24.03 -5.55 6.46
C ASP A 291 24.68 -6.91 6.76
N ASN A 292 25.69 -7.30 5.99
CA ASN A 292 26.34 -8.60 6.11
C ASN A 292 27.61 -8.58 7.00
N ASP A 293 28.04 -7.42 7.50
CA ASP A 293 29.20 -7.32 8.40
C ASP A 293 28.80 -7.72 9.83
N PRO A 294 29.37 -8.80 10.41
CA PRO A 294 29.05 -9.25 11.76
C PRO A 294 29.33 -8.19 12.85
N ARG A 295 30.22 -7.23 12.58
CA ARG A 295 30.51 -6.12 13.49
C ARG A 295 29.34 -5.15 13.52
N VAL A 296 28.74 -4.87 12.36
CA VAL A 296 27.58 -3.99 12.22
C VAL A 296 26.37 -4.64 12.88
N GLU A 297 26.07 -5.91 12.57
CA GLU A 297 24.98 -6.67 13.20
C GLU A 297 25.04 -6.64 14.74
N LYS A 298 26.24 -6.87 15.30
CA LYS A 298 26.46 -6.85 16.75
C LYS A 298 26.16 -5.48 17.35
N GLU A 299 26.67 -4.40 16.77
CA GLU A 299 26.48 -3.05 17.30
C GLU A 299 25.03 -2.56 17.11
N ILE A 300 24.33 -2.99 16.06
CA ILE A 300 22.88 -2.79 15.91
C ILE A 300 22.12 -3.44 17.07
N ALA A 301 22.44 -4.70 17.40
CA ALA A 301 21.80 -5.39 18.52
C ALA A 301 22.04 -4.65 19.86
N ILE A 302 23.26 -4.15 20.08
CA ILE A 302 23.59 -3.32 21.25
C ILE A 302 22.77 -2.02 21.27
N MET A 303 22.66 -1.32 20.14
CA MET A 303 21.86 -0.11 20.01
C MET A 303 20.39 -0.37 20.35
N MET A 304 19.80 -1.42 19.79
CA MET A 304 18.40 -1.79 20.01
C MET A 304 18.12 -2.15 21.48
N ASN A 305 19.06 -2.84 22.15
CA ASN A 305 18.94 -3.17 23.57
C ASN A 305 19.02 -1.94 24.49
N LYS A 306 19.59 -0.82 24.02
CA LYS A 306 19.67 0.45 24.77
C LYS A 306 18.45 1.35 24.55
N ILE A 307 17.50 0.97 23.69
CA ILE A 307 16.25 1.72 23.53
C ILE A 307 15.42 1.55 24.80
N LYS A 308 15.04 2.68 25.39
CA LYS A 308 14.06 2.70 26.48
C LYS A 308 12.69 2.70 25.82
N TRP A 309 12.06 1.53 25.84
CA TRP A 309 10.72 1.28 25.34
C TRP A 309 9.64 1.85 26.24
#